data_AF-A0A1H9BB68-F1
#
_entry.id   AF-A0A1H9BB68-F1
#
_cell.length_a   1.000
_cell.length_b   1.000
_cell.length_c   1.000
_cell.angle_alpha   90.00
_cell.angle_beta   90.00
_cell.angle_gamma   90.00
#
_symmetry.space_group_name_H-M   'P 1'
#
loop_
_entity.id
_entity.type
_entity.pdbx_description
1 polymer ?
#
loop_
_entity_poly.entity_id
_entity_poly.type
_entity_poly.pdbx_seq_one_letter_code
_entity_poly.pdbx_strand_id
1 'polypeptide(L)'
;MENELIARNRFTKVKITEPDKYNTENINFLSPEQLVTFLEDAKKHENITNYSLLLAVAYTGIRRGEALGLQWQNINFTNNTITIERTRDDKGVRSPKTNNSYRTILVDNIVMKQLEVYQKWCKGLLFSCDKKLSESSFVFLSTNSFEPLSAERTKKSLI
;
A
#
# COMPACT_ATOMS: atom_id res chain seq x y z
N MET A 1 29.77 -29.83 -18.66
CA MET A 1 30.08 -28.52 -18.04
C MET A 1 30.61 -28.82 -16.66
N GLU A 2 31.93 -28.74 -16.50
CA GLU A 2 32.57 -28.84 -15.18
C GLU A 2 32.13 -27.64 -14.34
N ASN A 3 31.62 -27.90 -13.14
CA ASN A 3 31.36 -26.84 -12.19
C ASN A 3 32.71 -26.28 -11.75
N GLU A 4 33.00 -25.02 -12.09
CA GLU A 4 34.18 -24.29 -11.61
C GLU A 4 34.09 -24.08 -10.09
N LEU A 5 34.56 -25.06 -9.33
CA LEU A 5 34.57 -25.03 -7.88
C LEU A 5 35.57 -23.98 -7.38
N ILE A 6 35.07 -22.97 -6.67
CA ILE A 6 35.90 -21.97 -6.02
C ILE A 6 36.44 -22.56 -4.71
N ALA A 7 37.73 -22.85 -4.65
CA ALA A 7 38.39 -23.50 -3.51
C ALA A 7 38.37 -22.69 -2.19
N ARG A 8 38.03 -21.39 -2.23
CA ARG A 8 37.89 -20.55 -1.04
C ARG A 8 36.89 -19.42 -1.25
N ASN A 9 36.15 -19.06 -0.21
CA ASN A 9 35.25 -17.92 -0.25
C ASN A 9 36.04 -16.61 -0.52
N ARG A 10 35.82 -16.01 -1.71
CA ARG A 10 36.51 -14.77 -2.15
C ARG A 10 36.12 -13.52 -1.36
N PHE A 11 35.04 -13.58 -0.57
CA PHE A 11 34.55 -12.46 0.25
C PHE A 11 35.08 -12.47 1.69
N THR A 12 35.88 -13.46 2.08
CA THR A 12 36.45 -13.59 3.44
C THR A 12 37.35 -12.42 3.87
N LYS A 13 37.88 -11.64 2.92
CA LYS A 13 38.75 -10.48 3.18
C LYS A 13 38.04 -9.14 2.97
N VAL A 14 36.74 -9.15 2.68
CA VAL A 14 35.95 -7.92 2.63
C VAL A 14 35.76 -7.45 4.06
N LYS A 15 36.53 -6.43 4.45
CA LYS A 15 36.20 -5.64 5.63
C LYS A 15 35.06 -4.73 5.22
N ILE A 16 33.87 -4.99 5.76
CA ILE A 16 32.82 -3.98 5.77
C ILE A 16 33.35 -2.90 6.71
N THR A 17 33.98 -1.88 6.14
CA THR A 17 34.20 -0.62 6.85
C THR A 17 32.81 -0.18 7.31
N GLU A 18 32.66 0.23 8.57
CA GLU A 18 31.41 0.87 8.99
C GLU A 18 31.07 1.91 7.91
N PRO A 19 29.93 1.78 7.20
CA PRO A 19 29.58 2.80 6.22
C PRO A 19 29.60 4.12 6.99
N ASP A 20 30.23 5.16 6.42
CA ASP A 20 30.26 6.51 6.98
C ASP A 20 28.92 6.73 7.67
N LYS A 21 28.95 6.84 9.02
CA LYS A 21 27.76 6.86 9.90
C LYS A 21 26.61 7.45 9.10
N TYR A 22 25.63 6.62 8.73
CA TYR A 22 24.52 6.99 7.84
C TYR A 22 24.29 8.49 7.93
N ASN A 23 24.64 9.25 6.90
CA ASN A 23 24.57 10.70 6.99
C ASN A 23 23.12 11.07 7.31
N THR A 24 22.84 11.29 8.61
CA THR A 24 21.50 11.43 9.18
C THR A 24 20.79 12.65 8.62
N GLU A 25 21.55 13.53 7.96
CA GLU A 25 21.10 14.73 7.28
C GLU A 25 20.31 14.43 5.99
N ASN A 26 20.31 13.19 5.48
CA ASN A 26 19.62 12.81 4.24
C ASN A 26 18.59 11.67 4.40
N ILE A 27 17.88 11.60 5.53
CA ILE A 27 16.78 10.64 5.67
C ILE A 27 15.48 11.29 5.13
N ASN A 28 15.00 10.79 4.00
CA ASN A 28 13.80 11.27 3.32
C ASN A 28 12.51 10.68 3.95
N PHE A 29 12.09 11.25 5.08
CA PHE A 29 10.81 10.93 5.73
C PHE A 29 10.06 12.20 6.08
N LEU A 30 8.73 12.10 6.17
CA LEU A 30 7.89 13.20 6.62
C LEU A 30 7.88 13.24 8.16
N SER A 31 8.07 14.42 8.75
CA SER A 31 7.74 14.65 10.15
C SER A 31 6.24 14.45 10.39
N PRO A 32 5.79 14.23 11.63
CA PRO A 32 4.36 14.15 11.93
C PRO A 32 3.57 15.37 11.44
N GLU A 33 4.11 16.57 11.59
CA GLU A 33 3.48 17.83 11.16
C GLU A 33 3.41 17.90 9.63
N GLN A 34 4.50 17.54 8.94
CA GLN A 34 4.53 17.49 7.48
C GLN A 34 3.55 16.45 6.92
N LEU A 35 3.41 15.30 7.59
CA LEU A 35 2.46 14.26 7.20
C LEU A 35 1.01 14.76 7.34
N VAL A 36 0.69 15.45 8.43
CA VAL A 36 -0.63 16.06 8.62
C VAL A 36 -0.92 17.08 7.53
N THR A 37 0.02 18.01 7.27
CA THR A 37 -0.13 18.99 6.18
C THR A 37 -0.30 18.32 4.81
N PHE A 38 0.49 17.28 4.52
CA PHE A 38 0.38 16.51 3.27
C PHE A 38 -1.00 15.85 3.13
N LEU A 39 -1.52 15.24 4.19
CA LEU A 39 -2.82 14.56 4.14
C LEU A 39 -3.98 15.55 4.05
N GLU A 40 -3.88 16.73 4.67
CA GLU A 40 -4.86 17.81 4.52
C GLU A 40 -4.89 18.36 3.10
N ASP A 41 -3.72 18.51 2.46
CA ASP A 41 -3.60 18.95 1.09
C ASP A 41 -4.14 17.89 0.12
N ALA A 42 -3.74 16.63 0.31
CA ALA A 42 -4.27 15.49 -0.45
C ALA A 42 -5.79 15.39 -0.35
N LYS A 43 -6.38 15.65 0.83
CA LYS A 43 -7.84 15.65 1.00
C LYS A 43 -8.56 16.67 0.12
N LYS A 44 -7.91 17.81 -0.20
CA LYS A 44 -8.49 18.89 -1.01
C LYS A 44 -8.28 18.68 -2.50
N HIS A 45 -7.13 18.12 -2.88
CA HIS A 45 -6.66 18.12 -4.27
C HIS A 45 -6.69 16.74 -4.93
N GLU A 46 -6.62 15.65 -4.16
CA GLU A 46 -6.69 14.31 -4.70
C GLU A 46 -8.13 13.79 -4.79
N ASN A 47 -8.34 12.86 -5.72
CA ASN A 47 -9.61 12.14 -5.77
C ASN A 47 -9.77 11.23 -4.53
N ILE A 48 -11.01 10.83 -4.24
CA ILE A 48 -11.35 10.02 -3.06
C ILE A 48 -10.59 8.70 -3.00
N THR A 49 -10.29 8.04 -4.13
CA THR A 49 -9.47 6.82 -4.15
C THR A 49 -8.06 7.12 -3.64
N ASN A 50 -7.39 8.11 -4.23
CA ASN A 50 -6.01 8.46 -3.90
C ASN A 50 -5.88 8.94 -2.45
N TYR A 51 -6.79 9.82 -2.00
CA TYR A 51 -6.82 10.26 -0.61
C TYR A 51 -7.04 9.08 0.36
N SER A 52 -7.99 8.18 0.08
CA SER A 52 -8.25 7.02 0.95
C SER A 52 -7.05 6.07 1.03
N LEU A 53 -6.34 5.88 -0.10
CA LEU A 53 -5.13 5.07 -0.16
C LEU A 53 -3.98 5.72 0.64
N LEU A 54 -3.74 7.01 0.44
CA LEU A 54 -2.70 7.75 1.14
C LEU A 54 -2.93 7.75 2.65
N LEU A 55 -4.16 8.02 3.08
CA LEU A 55 -4.54 7.99 4.50
C LEU A 55 -4.33 6.59 5.10
N ALA A 56 -4.78 5.54 4.42
CA ALA A 56 -4.62 4.17 4.90
C ALA A 56 -3.12 3.81 5.05
N VAL A 57 -2.30 4.07 4.04
CA VAL A 57 -0.86 3.78 4.08
C VAL A 57 -0.16 4.60 5.17
N ALA A 58 -0.47 5.88 5.29
CA ALA A 58 0.13 6.78 6.27
C ALA A 58 -0.12 6.34 7.72
N TYR A 59 -1.35 5.94 8.05
CA TYR A 59 -1.74 5.58 9.42
C TYR A 59 -1.44 4.12 9.79
N THR A 60 -1.32 3.22 8.80
CA THR A 60 -1.15 1.79 9.07
C THR A 60 0.25 1.26 8.74
N GLY A 61 1.05 2.01 7.98
CA GLY A 61 2.37 1.60 7.54
C GLY A 61 2.38 0.38 6.60
N ILE A 62 1.23 -0.02 6.06
CA ILE A 62 1.16 -1.14 5.12
C ILE A 62 1.90 -0.78 3.83
N ARG A 63 2.57 -1.78 3.23
CA ARG A 63 3.30 -1.53 1.98
C ARG A 63 2.29 -1.23 0.86
N ARG A 64 2.67 -0.37 -0.08
CA ARG A 64 1.83 -0.02 -1.25
C ARG A 64 1.20 -1.25 -1.92
N GLY A 65 1.97 -2.30 -2.20
CA GLY A 65 1.44 -3.51 -2.82
C GLY A 65 0.44 -4.28 -1.94
N GLU A 66 0.63 -4.26 -0.61
CA GLU A 66 -0.34 -4.83 0.34
C GLU A 66 -1.65 -4.02 0.31
N ALA A 67 -1.56 -2.69 0.32
CA ALA A 67 -2.74 -1.80 0.19
C ALA A 67 -3.51 -2.04 -1.11
N LEU A 68 -2.80 -2.12 -2.25
CA LEU A 68 -3.40 -2.43 -3.56
C LEU A 68 -3.97 -3.86 -3.65
N GLY A 69 -3.53 -4.75 -2.76
CA GLY A 69 -4.03 -6.12 -2.62
C GLY A 69 -5.24 -6.27 -1.70
N LEU A 70 -5.66 -5.22 -0.98
CA LEU A 70 -6.80 -5.31 -0.08
C LEU A 70 -8.11 -5.53 -0.85
N GLN A 71 -8.92 -6.45 -0.33
CA GLN A 71 -10.31 -6.67 -0.74
C GLN A 71 -11.24 -6.27 0.41
N TRP A 72 -12.52 -6.00 0.13
CA TRP A 72 -13.46 -5.55 1.16
C TRP A 72 -13.63 -6.55 2.30
N GLN A 73 -13.57 -7.86 2.01
CA GLN A 73 -13.57 -8.93 3.01
C GLN A 73 -12.43 -8.83 4.04
N ASN A 74 -11.37 -8.08 3.73
CA ASN A 74 -10.24 -7.91 4.63
C ASN A 74 -10.44 -6.82 5.68
N ILE A 75 -11.48 -5.99 5.54
CA ILE A 75 -11.72 -4.86 6.43
C ILE A 75 -12.85 -5.22 7.38
N ASN A 76 -12.55 -5.27 8.67
CA ASN A 76 -13.53 -5.48 9.73
C ASN A 76 -13.78 -4.15 10.44
N PHE A 77 -14.85 -3.46 10.03
CA PHE A 77 -15.26 -2.18 10.62
C PHE A 77 -15.74 -2.29 12.07
N THR A 78 -16.24 -3.46 12.49
CA THR A 78 -16.68 -3.67 13.88
C THR A 78 -15.50 -3.73 14.84
N ASN A 79 -14.45 -4.46 14.44
CA ASN A 79 -13.25 -4.66 15.26
C ASN A 79 -12.14 -3.66 14.95
N ASN A 80 -12.35 -2.74 14.00
CA ASN A 80 -11.35 -1.82 13.48
C ASN A 80 -10.04 -2.53 13.07
N THR A 81 -10.16 -3.59 12.28
CA THR A 81 -8.99 -4.34 11.80
C THR A 81 -8.92 -4.46 10.28
N ILE A 82 -7.69 -4.54 9.76
CA ILE A 82 -7.39 -4.90 8.38
C ILE A 82 -6.53 -6.16 8.35
N THR A 83 -6.97 -7.15 7.58
CA THR A 83 -6.22 -8.40 7.35
C THR A 83 -5.40 -8.30 6.06
N ILE A 84 -4.09 -8.47 6.19
CA ILE A 84 -3.14 -8.37 5.10
C ILE A 84 -2.73 -9.79 4.73
N GLU A 85 -3.15 -10.23 3.54
CA GLU A 85 -2.97 -11.61 3.09
C GLU A 85 -2.51 -11.74 1.64
N ARG A 86 -2.34 -10.61 0.94
CA ARG A 86 -1.88 -10.58 -0.45
C ARG A 86 -1.20 -9.25 -0.78
N THR A 87 -0.43 -9.27 -1.85
CA THR A 87 0.17 -8.07 -2.45
C THR A 87 -0.18 -8.02 -3.93
N ARG A 88 -0.38 -6.82 -4.48
CA ARG A 88 -0.68 -6.60 -5.89
C ARG A 88 0.26 -5.57 -6.49
N ASP A 89 0.78 -5.86 -7.67
CA ASP A 89 1.51 -4.91 -8.51
C ASP A 89 1.04 -4.97 -9.97
N ASP A 90 1.84 -4.39 -10.87
CA ASP A 90 1.67 -4.42 -12.33
C ASP A 90 1.67 -5.84 -12.91
N LYS A 91 2.31 -6.80 -12.24
CA LYS A 91 2.37 -8.21 -12.64
C LYS A 91 1.23 -9.05 -12.05
N GLY A 92 0.30 -8.41 -11.34
CA GLY A 92 -0.88 -9.04 -10.78
C GLY A 92 -0.79 -9.33 -9.28
N VAL A 93 -1.62 -10.26 -8.83
CA VAL A 93 -1.74 -10.62 -7.41
C VAL A 93 -0.71 -11.70 -7.07
N ARG A 94 -0.02 -11.53 -5.95
CA ARG A 94 0.86 -12.54 -5.39
C ARG A 94 0.53 -12.79 -3.94
N SER A 95 0.63 -14.05 -3.55
CA SER A 95 0.63 -14.42 -2.15
C SER A 95 1.90 -13.87 -1.49
N PRO A 96 1.84 -13.49 -0.21
CA PRO A 96 3.03 -13.12 0.54
C PRO A 96 4.07 -14.24 0.53
N LYS A 97 5.35 -13.88 0.46
CA LYS A 97 6.45 -14.86 0.32
C LYS A 97 6.60 -15.79 1.52
N THR A 98 6.08 -15.41 2.69
CA THR A 98 6.24 -16.14 3.96
C THR A 98 4.99 -16.01 4.83
N ASN A 99 4.74 -16.98 5.72
CA ASN A 99 3.63 -16.94 6.68
C ASN A 99 3.65 -15.68 7.56
N ASN A 100 4.82 -15.17 7.93
CA ASN A 100 4.97 -13.95 8.73
C ASN A 100 4.45 -12.68 8.04
N SER A 101 4.20 -12.74 6.73
CA SER A 101 3.65 -11.60 6.00
C SER A 101 2.11 -11.53 6.10
N TYR A 102 1.46 -12.63 6.49
CA TYR A 102 0.04 -12.67 6.82
C TYR A 102 -0.16 -12.10 8.23
N ARG A 103 -0.98 -11.06 8.36
CA ARG A 103 -1.23 -10.42 9.65
C ARG A 103 -2.55 -9.66 9.65
N THR A 104 -3.14 -9.53 10.83
CA THR A 104 -4.26 -8.62 11.08
C THR A 104 -3.76 -7.49 11.96
N ILE A 105 -4.01 -6.24 11.53
CA ILE A 105 -3.60 -5.04 12.26
C ILE A 105 -4.81 -4.28 12.78
N LEU A 106 -4.68 -3.69 13.96
CA LEU A 106 -5.62 -2.67 14.44
C LEU A 106 -5.37 -1.38 13.66
N VAL A 107 -6.46 -0.67 13.36
CA VAL A 107 -6.43 0.52 12.52
C VAL A 107 -7.21 1.64 13.18
N ASP A 108 -6.67 2.84 13.11
CA ASP A 108 -7.30 4.02 13.70
C ASP A 108 -8.69 4.29 13.08
N ASN A 109 -9.61 4.76 13.93
CA ASN A 109 -10.98 5.09 13.55
C ASN A 109 -11.05 6.14 12.42
N ILE A 110 -10.06 7.04 12.30
CA ILE A 110 -10.00 8.00 11.20
C ILE A 110 -9.94 7.30 9.83
N VAL A 111 -9.16 6.23 9.73
CA VAL A 111 -9.03 5.45 8.50
C VAL A 111 -10.29 4.64 8.25
N MET A 112 -10.85 4.01 9.30
CA MET A 112 -12.08 3.23 9.18
C MET A 112 -13.24 4.07 8.67
N LYS A 113 -13.47 5.24 9.26
CA LYS A 113 -14.49 6.20 8.79
C LYS A 113 -14.28 6.60 7.34
N GLN A 114 -13.03 6.88 6.94
CA GLN A 114 -12.74 7.22 5.55
C GLN A 114 -13.03 6.05 4.60
N LEU A 115 -12.68 4.83 5.00
CA LEU A 115 -12.95 3.62 4.21
C LEU A 115 -14.45 3.31 4.10
N GLU A 116 -15.26 3.61 5.12
CA GLU A 116 -16.74 3.51 5.03
C GLU A 116 -17.33 4.50 4.03
N VAL A 117 -16.88 5.76 4.08
CA VAL A 117 -17.29 6.80 3.12
C VAL A 117 -16.88 6.39 1.70
N TYR A 118 -15.65 5.90 1.55
CA TYR A 118 -15.13 5.42 0.28
C TYR A 118 -15.90 4.20 -0.24
N GLN A 119 -16.28 3.26 0.63
CA GLN A 119 -17.08 2.08 0.24
C GLN A 119 -18.45 2.50 -0.31
N LYS A 120 -19.11 3.48 0.32
CA LYS A 120 -20.39 4.03 -0.18
C LYS A 120 -20.22 4.67 -1.55
N TRP A 121 -19.16 5.44 -1.75
CA TRP A 121 -18.83 6.01 -3.05
C TRP A 121 -18.59 4.93 -4.12
N CYS A 122 -17.82 3.87 -3.80
CA CYS A 122 -17.58 2.75 -4.71
C CYS A 122 -18.88 2.02 -5.10
N LYS A 123 -19.81 1.85 -4.16
CA LYS A 123 -21.14 1.27 -4.43
C LYS A 123 -21.91 2.11 -5.44
N GLY A 124 -21.94 3.44 -5.26
CA GLY A 124 -22.60 4.34 -6.21
C GLY A 124 -21.95 4.33 -7.59
N LEU A 125 -20.61 4.26 -7.64
CA LEU A 125 -19.85 4.24 -8.88
C LEU A 125 -20.04 2.95 -9.69
N LEU A 126 -20.05 1.80 -9.01
CA LEU A 126 -20.25 0.51 -9.70
C LEU A 126 -21.70 0.34 -10.15
N PHE A 127 -22.65 0.87 -9.38
CA PHE A 127 -24.06 0.83 -9.74
C PHE A 127 -24.36 1.56 -11.07
N SER A 128 -23.68 2.68 -11.35
CA SER A 128 -23.82 3.37 -12.65
C SER A 128 -23.24 2.58 -13.83
N CYS A 129 -22.41 1.57 -13.56
CA CYS A 129 -21.78 0.69 -14.53
C CYS A 129 -22.40 -0.71 -14.56
N ASP A 130 -23.59 -0.89 -13.97
CA ASP A 130 -24.29 -2.19 -13.81
C ASP A 130 -23.43 -3.29 -13.17
N LYS A 131 -22.50 -2.88 -12.29
CA LYS A 131 -21.65 -3.77 -11.51
C LYS A 131 -22.02 -3.67 -10.03
N LYS A 132 -21.87 -4.77 -9.29
CA LYS A 132 -22.07 -4.79 -7.84
C LYS A 132 -20.73 -4.88 -7.12
N LEU A 133 -20.59 -4.11 -6.04
CA LEU A 133 -19.48 -4.27 -5.12
C LEU A 133 -19.63 -5.59 -4.36
N SER A 134 -18.63 -6.46 -4.46
CA SER A 134 -18.57 -7.73 -3.73
C SER A 134 -17.49 -7.69 -2.66
N GLU A 135 -17.56 -8.61 -1.70
CA GLU A 135 -16.53 -8.79 -0.66
C GLU A 135 -15.14 -9.12 -1.25
N SER A 136 -15.11 -9.80 -2.40
CA SER A 136 -13.89 -10.14 -3.15
C SER A 136 -13.36 -8.98 -4.02
N SER A 137 -14.12 -7.89 -4.15
CA SER A 137 -13.70 -6.73 -4.94
C SER A 137 -12.55 -6.01 -4.24
N PHE A 138 -11.56 -5.58 -5.02
CA PHE A 138 -10.47 -4.77 -4.50
C PHE A 138 -10.98 -3.45 -3.94
N VAL A 139 -10.34 -3.00 -2.85
CA VAL A 139 -10.74 -1.78 -2.14
C VAL A 139 -10.47 -0.56 -3.02
N PHE A 140 -9.23 -0.38 -3.48
CA PHE A 140 -8.84 0.82 -4.23
C PHE A 140 -9.04 0.64 -5.73
N LEU A 141 -10.02 1.36 -6.28
CA LEU A 141 -10.38 1.34 -7.69
C LEU A 141 -9.96 2.64 -8.39
N SER A 142 -9.45 2.51 -9.62
CA SER A 142 -9.17 3.68 -10.46
C SER A 142 -10.45 4.44 -10.77
N THR A 143 -10.43 5.75 -10.57
CA THR A 143 -11.57 6.65 -10.85
C THR A 143 -12.00 6.64 -12.32
N ASN A 144 -11.09 6.29 -13.24
CA ASN A 144 -11.33 6.40 -14.68
C ASN A 144 -11.72 5.06 -15.32
N SER A 145 -11.11 3.95 -14.89
CA SER A 145 -11.39 2.63 -15.47
C SER A 145 -12.28 1.75 -14.60
N PHE A 146 -12.52 2.12 -13.34
CA PHE A 146 -13.23 1.29 -12.34
C PHE A 146 -12.57 -0.07 -12.10
N GLU A 147 -11.32 -0.21 -12.52
CA GLU A 147 -10.48 -1.37 -12.32
C GLU A 147 -9.60 -1.19 -11.08
N PRO A 148 -9.12 -2.29 -10.48
CA PRO A 148 -8.21 -2.22 -9.34
C PRO A 148 -6.97 -1.38 -9.65
N LEU A 149 -6.69 -0.40 -8.80
CA LEU A 149 -5.62 0.57 -9.00
C LEU A 149 -4.27 -0.15 -9.20
N SER A 150 -3.63 0.08 -10.34
CA SER A 150 -2.33 -0.52 -10.69
C SER A 150 -1.16 0.40 -10.38
N ALA A 151 0.03 -0.19 -10.26
CA ALA A 151 1.23 0.54 -9.87
C ALA A 151 1.72 1.57 -10.93
N GLU A 152 1.27 1.49 -12.18
CA GLU A 152 1.79 2.29 -13.30
C GLU A 152 1.28 3.74 -13.34
N ARG A 153 0.09 4.02 -12.78
CA ARG A 153 -0.58 5.33 -12.97
C ARG A 153 -0.09 6.46 -12.06
N THR A 154 0.75 6.19 -11.07
CA THR A 154 1.24 7.22 -10.12
C THR A 154 2.42 8.04 -10.68
N LYS A 155 2.75 7.93 -11.98
CA LYS A 155 3.79 8.76 -12.61
C LYS A 155 3.26 10.07 -13.22
N LYS A 156 1.94 10.32 -13.24
CA LYS A 156 1.36 11.44 -14.01
C LYS A 156 0.64 12.53 -13.20
N SER A 157 0.69 12.49 -11.87
CA SER A 157 0.03 13.49 -11.00
C SER A 157 0.98 14.33 -10.14
N LEU A 158 2.28 14.31 -10.43
CA LEU A 158 3.27 15.14 -9.73
C LEU A 158 4.13 15.87 -10.76
N ILE A 159 3.53 16.84 -11.45
CA ILE A 159 4.21 18.02 -12.03
C ILE A 159 3.21 19.17 -11.96
#